data_AF-A0AA43RLF1-F1
#
_entry.id   AF-A0AA43RLF1-F1
#
_cell.length_a   1.000
_cell.length_b   1.000
_cell.length_c   1.000
_cell.angle_alpha   90.00
_cell.angle_beta   90.00
_cell.angle_gamma   90.00
#
_symmetry.space_group_name_H-M   'P 1'
#
loop_
_entity.id
_entity.type
_entity.pdbx_description
1 polymer ?
#
loop_
_entity_poly.entity_id
_entity_poly.type
_entity_poly.pdbx_seq_one_letter_code
_entity_poly.pdbx_strand_id
1 'polypeptide(L)'
;GICCQVKVSKFSVLDANPLAFIISARKAAIENFAKHSGGTAGLLQALVCGYRDTIRNDGTYEAFRTCGLAHIVAVSGAHLAIVTATFMLLLKKLRVSRKVTAAITTVMVLCYLIFAGIPISAIRAACMVLLGLLAGLFGRRANPLNALALCVVVILVSDPTASMSISLLLSAGSTFGIILFARLFESWFDAGRGKINSFFVQPTSLTLSSNLMTLPISAAIFSQVSTIALVANIIATPLFSLACVLGLIAACVSCIFPPLASLVCGAASLAAYPLHFATTVMSKIPFACIAVQFDVIVAIIISAIFVLLLLGYWPRFSRKQIAAVCCAVLIAPFLFVFVSPLFTPDRIVFLDVGQGDAILIQSCGKNVLIDTGKQATKLKTGLAKRGVFKLDAVIITHHDDDHMGCLQALSEYESIAAVYSAEEATACKCDGCGELRSLSTNSSGGDLKGLSVGDKISVGKFKCEVVWPSKFTDEGGNSDSLSLLISSDVNSDGNSEMTLLTTGDAESESINKMISECGVSQIDVLKVAHHGSKVSLDDKLLDSLNPKIGVISVGVNNRYGHPKQETLDFLAKHDMKSLRTDEHGSITITPNASSFSVTTES
;
A
#
# COMPACT_ATOMS: atom_id res chain seq x y z
N GLY A 1 5.01 -21.69 -23.15
CA GLY A 1 5.12 -20.36 -23.76
C GLY A 1 6.52 -19.85 -23.56
N ILE A 2 7.14 -19.23 -24.57
CA ILE A 2 8.48 -18.66 -24.45
C ILE A 2 8.34 -17.33 -23.71
N CYS A 3 9.00 -17.19 -22.55
CA CYS A 3 9.11 -15.94 -21.83
C CYS A 3 10.51 -15.38 -22.09
N CYS A 4 10.61 -14.25 -22.76
CA CYS A 4 11.89 -13.59 -23.04
C CYS A 4 11.94 -12.23 -22.33
N GLN A 5 13.05 -11.97 -21.65
CA GLN A 5 13.35 -10.67 -21.05
C GLN A 5 14.24 -9.90 -22.02
N VAL A 6 13.68 -8.89 -22.69
CA VAL A 6 14.42 -8.09 -23.68
C VAL A 6 15.08 -6.91 -22.96
N LYS A 7 16.41 -6.84 -22.99
CA LYS A 7 17.18 -5.69 -22.52
C LYS A 7 17.41 -4.75 -23.71
N VAL A 8 16.63 -3.68 -23.80
CA VAL A 8 16.70 -2.71 -24.89
C VAL A 8 17.96 -1.85 -24.69
N SER A 9 18.98 -2.07 -25.53
CA SER A 9 20.25 -1.32 -25.49
C SER A 9 20.18 0.03 -26.22
N LYS A 10 19.33 0.14 -27.24
CA LYS A 10 18.94 1.37 -27.95
C LYS A 10 17.56 1.17 -28.56
N PHE A 11 16.67 2.15 -28.40
CA PHE A 11 15.41 2.21 -29.15
C PHE A 11 15.31 3.53 -29.90
N SER A 12 14.73 3.48 -31.09
CA SER A 12 14.29 4.65 -31.84
C SER A 12 12.77 4.56 -31.95
N VAL A 13 12.06 5.54 -31.40
CA VAL A 13 10.60 5.65 -31.56
C VAL A 13 10.36 6.08 -33.01
N LEU A 14 9.83 5.17 -33.83
CA LEU A 14 9.41 5.49 -35.19
C LEU A 14 8.04 6.19 -35.12
N ASP A 15 8.04 7.52 -35.21
CA ASP A 15 6.84 8.39 -35.29
C ASP A 15 6.10 8.24 -36.64
N ALA A 16 5.90 7.01 -37.12
CA ALA A 16 5.24 6.72 -38.41
C ALA A 16 3.83 6.14 -38.23
N ASN A 17 3.13 6.48 -37.14
CA ASN A 17 1.77 6.02 -36.88
C ASN A 17 0.78 7.18 -37.10
N PRO A 18 -0.37 6.99 -37.76
CA PRO A 18 -1.44 8.01 -37.81
C PRO A 18 -1.89 8.52 -36.42
N LEU A 19 -1.59 7.78 -35.35
CA LEU A 19 -1.84 8.16 -33.96
C LEU A 19 -0.69 8.94 -33.29
N ALA A 20 0.42 9.17 -33.98
CA ALA A 20 1.60 9.86 -33.44
C ALA A 20 1.24 11.24 -32.90
N PHE A 21 0.35 11.98 -33.57
CA PHE A 21 -0.09 13.29 -33.10
C PHE A 21 -0.72 13.25 -31.69
N ILE A 22 -1.47 12.19 -31.35
CA ILE A 22 -2.10 12.04 -30.03
C ILE A 22 -1.05 11.79 -28.97
N ILE A 23 -0.06 10.95 -29.29
CA ILE A 23 1.05 10.62 -28.39
C ILE A 23 1.93 11.85 -28.15
N SER A 24 2.24 12.62 -29.21
CA SER A 24 2.97 13.88 -29.11
C SER A 24 2.18 14.92 -28.31
N ALA A 25 0.87 15.03 -28.52
CA ALA A 25 0.01 15.92 -27.73
C ALA A 25 -0.03 15.51 -26.25
N ARG A 26 -0.11 14.21 -25.95
CA ARG A 26 -0.01 13.70 -24.58
C ARG A 26 1.31 14.10 -23.93
N LYS A 27 2.43 13.90 -24.62
CA LYS A 27 3.76 14.27 -24.12
C LYS A 27 3.88 15.77 -23.87
N ALA A 28 3.42 16.59 -24.83
CA ALA A 28 3.40 18.04 -24.70
C ALA A 28 2.54 18.51 -23.50
N ALA A 29 1.36 17.92 -23.31
CA ALA A 29 0.51 18.21 -22.15
C ALA A 29 1.20 17.86 -20.82
N ILE A 30 1.86 16.70 -20.73
CA ILE A 30 2.62 16.28 -19.54
C ILE A 30 3.73 17.30 -19.23
N GLU A 31 4.51 17.70 -20.24
CA GLU A 31 5.58 18.70 -20.08
C GLU A 31 5.04 20.09 -19.71
N ASN A 32 3.92 20.51 -20.29
CA ASN A 32 3.28 21.78 -19.99
C ASN A 32 2.78 21.83 -18.54
N PHE A 33 2.16 20.77 -18.04
CA PHE A 33 1.78 20.68 -16.63
C PHE A 33 3.00 20.70 -15.71
N ALA A 34 4.07 19.97 -16.05
CA ALA A 34 5.30 19.97 -15.25
C ALA A 34 5.89 21.38 -15.10
N LYS A 35 5.90 22.16 -16.18
CA LYS A 35 6.47 23.53 -16.20
C LYS A 35 5.60 24.57 -15.51
N HIS A 36 4.27 24.48 -15.64
CA HIS A 36 3.38 25.60 -15.33
C HIS A 36 2.40 25.35 -14.18
N SER A 37 2.27 24.13 -13.67
CA SER A 37 1.25 23.80 -12.64
C SER A 37 1.80 23.68 -11.22
N GLY A 38 3.10 23.85 -11.00
CA GLY A 38 3.70 23.85 -9.66
C GLY A 38 3.41 22.55 -8.89
N GLY A 39 3.06 22.65 -7.61
CA GLY A 39 2.82 21.51 -6.72
C GLY A 39 1.64 20.60 -7.08
N THR A 40 0.81 20.95 -8.07
CA THR A 40 -0.30 20.08 -8.54
C THR A 40 -0.01 19.43 -9.90
N ALA A 41 1.19 19.63 -10.46
CA ALA A 41 1.57 19.10 -11.76
C ALA A 41 1.39 17.57 -11.84
N GLY A 42 1.87 16.83 -10.83
CA GLY A 42 1.72 15.37 -10.78
C GLY A 42 0.25 14.94 -10.77
N LEU A 43 -0.61 15.65 -10.04
CA LEU A 43 -2.05 15.39 -10.00
C LEU A 43 -2.70 15.62 -11.37
N LEU A 44 -2.45 16.76 -12.02
CA LEU A 44 -3.03 17.05 -13.34
C LEU A 44 -2.55 16.07 -14.43
N GLN A 45 -1.26 15.71 -14.40
CA GLN A 45 -0.70 14.68 -15.30
C GLN A 45 -1.40 13.33 -15.12
N ALA A 46 -1.71 12.94 -13.89
CA ALA A 46 -2.39 11.69 -13.60
C ALA A 46 -3.87 11.72 -14.03
N LEU A 47 -4.61 12.76 -13.64
CA LEU A 47 -6.03 12.90 -13.95
C LEU A 47 -6.31 13.02 -15.45
N VAL A 48 -5.49 13.79 -16.18
CA VAL A 48 -5.78 14.14 -17.58
C VAL A 48 -5.06 13.19 -18.54
N CYS A 49 -3.78 12.92 -18.30
CA CYS A 49 -2.91 12.19 -19.24
C CYS A 49 -2.66 10.74 -18.82
N GLY A 50 -3.17 10.31 -17.66
CA GLY A 50 -2.92 8.98 -17.10
C GLY A 50 -1.44 8.74 -16.72
N TYR A 51 -0.66 9.80 -16.52
CA TYR A 51 0.77 9.72 -16.19
C TYR A 51 0.97 9.85 -14.68
N ARG A 52 1.47 8.80 -14.01
CA ARG A 52 1.48 8.68 -12.54
C ARG A 52 2.87 8.80 -11.90
N ASP A 53 3.94 8.88 -12.67
CA ASP A 53 5.30 8.78 -12.09
C ASP A 53 5.61 9.98 -11.20
N THR A 54 5.23 11.18 -11.63
CA THR A 54 5.41 12.42 -10.84
C THR A 54 4.67 12.36 -9.51
N ILE A 55 3.38 11.97 -9.52
CA ILE A 55 2.55 11.92 -8.31
C ILE A 55 2.95 10.79 -7.34
N ARG A 56 3.63 9.75 -7.82
CA ARG A 56 4.18 8.68 -6.98
C ARG A 56 5.43 9.15 -6.23
N ASN A 57 6.25 9.98 -6.86
CA ASN A 57 7.51 10.44 -6.29
C ASN A 57 7.32 11.60 -5.29
N ASP A 58 6.26 12.39 -5.43
CA ASP A 58 5.98 13.54 -4.55
C ASP A 58 5.18 13.19 -3.27
N GLY A 59 4.85 11.90 -3.06
CA GLY A 59 4.07 11.40 -1.91
C GLY A 59 2.56 11.66 -1.99
N THR A 60 2.08 12.44 -2.97
CA THR A 60 0.65 12.76 -3.11
C THR A 60 -0.17 11.51 -3.45
N TYR A 61 0.38 10.58 -4.24
CA TYR A 61 -0.32 9.34 -4.59
C TYR A 61 -0.71 8.54 -3.35
N GLU A 62 0.16 8.50 -2.35
CA GLU A 62 -0.08 7.79 -1.09
C GLU A 62 -1.14 8.51 -0.25
N ALA A 63 -1.15 9.85 -0.21
CA ALA A 63 -2.24 10.59 0.44
C ALA A 63 -3.62 10.25 -0.15
N PHE A 64 -3.72 10.14 -1.48
CA PHE A 64 -4.96 9.67 -2.14
C PHE A 64 -5.27 8.22 -1.80
N ARG A 65 -4.27 7.36 -1.71
CA ARG A 65 -4.42 5.95 -1.35
C ARG A 65 -4.92 5.78 0.09
N THR A 66 -4.35 6.50 1.06
CA THR A 66 -4.79 6.55 2.47
C THR A 66 -6.23 7.04 2.61
N CYS A 67 -6.65 8.00 1.78
CA CYS A 67 -8.04 8.48 1.76
C CYS A 67 -9.02 7.55 1.00
N GLY A 68 -8.56 6.43 0.41
CA GLY A 68 -9.40 5.55 -0.41
C GLY A 68 -9.76 6.12 -1.79
N LEU A 69 -9.01 7.12 -2.26
CA LEU A 69 -9.22 7.87 -3.51
C LEU A 69 -8.22 7.51 -4.62
N ALA A 70 -7.43 6.44 -4.46
CA ALA A 70 -6.48 5.98 -5.49
C ALA A 70 -7.13 5.75 -6.87
N HIS A 71 -8.42 5.37 -6.89
CA HIS A 71 -9.21 5.17 -8.09
C HIS A 71 -9.55 6.47 -8.85
N ILE A 72 -9.43 7.64 -8.20
CA ILE A 72 -9.59 8.96 -8.82
C ILE A 72 -8.29 9.37 -9.52
N VAL A 73 -7.12 9.01 -9.00
CA VAL A 73 -5.84 9.31 -9.64
C VAL A 73 -5.61 8.41 -10.87
N ALA A 74 -6.24 7.25 -10.90
CA ALA A 74 -6.29 6.38 -12.06
C ALA A 74 -7.37 6.83 -13.05
N VAL A 75 -7.01 6.99 -14.33
CA VAL A 75 -8.02 7.23 -15.39
C VAL A 75 -9.05 6.11 -15.36
N SER A 76 -10.28 6.49 -15.04
CA SER A 76 -11.38 5.60 -14.67
C SER A 76 -12.62 5.90 -15.51
N GLY A 77 -13.71 5.15 -15.26
CA GLY A 77 -14.98 5.41 -15.91
C GLY A 77 -15.55 6.80 -15.62
N ALA A 78 -15.26 7.37 -14.45
CA ALA A 78 -15.71 8.71 -14.09
C ALA A 78 -15.07 9.77 -15.00
N HIS A 79 -13.78 9.64 -15.30
CA HIS A 79 -13.08 10.54 -16.23
C HIS A 79 -13.76 10.52 -17.59
N LEU A 80 -13.90 9.35 -18.19
CA LEU A 80 -14.50 9.23 -19.51
C LEU A 80 -15.97 9.69 -19.52
N ALA A 81 -16.73 9.44 -18.46
CA ALA A 81 -18.09 9.93 -18.31
C ALA A 81 -18.15 11.46 -18.26
N ILE A 82 -17.28 12.12 -17.50
CA ILE A 82 -17.18 13.59 -17.42
C ILE A 82 -16.81 14.17 -18.78
N VAL A 83 -15.78 13.63 -19.44
CA VAL A 83 -15.35 14.10 -20.75
C VAL A 83 -16.47 13.94 -21.78
N THR A 84 -17.09 12.77 -21.83
CA THR A 84 -18.18 12.47 -22.76
C THR A 84 -19.40 13.36 -22.51
N ALA A 85 -19.80 13.55 -21.25
CA ALA A 85 -20.93 14.40 -20.88
C ALA A 85 -20.70 15.87 -21.25
N THR A 86 -19.51 16.40 -20.93
CA THR A 86 -19.13 17.78 -21.25
C THR A 86 -19.15 18.01 -22.77
N PHE A 87 -18.59 17.06 -23.52
CA PHE A 87 -18.54 17.13 -24.97
C PHE A 87 -19.92 17.01 -25.63
N MET A 88 -20.78 16.11 -25.16
CA MET A 88 -22.17 16.00 -25.63
C MET A 88 -23.00 17.24 -25.29
N LEU A 89 -22.81 17.86 -24.13
CA LEU A 89 -23.47 19.11 -23.76
C LEU A 89 -23.06 20.26 -24.70
N LEU A 90 -21.79 20.33 -25.08
CA LEU A 90 -21.31 21.31 -26.06
C LEU A 90 -21.95 21.11 -27.44
N LEU A 91 -21.95 19.87 -27.95
CA LEU A 91 -22.58 19.54 -29.24
C LEU A 91 -24.09 19.81 -29.24
N LYS A 92 -24.76 19.56 -28.10
CA LYS A 92 -26.17 19.88 -27.91
C LYS A 92 -26.42 21.40 -27.97
N LYS A 93 -25.56 22.23 -27.35
CA LYS A 93 -25.64 23.69 -27.45
C LYS A 93 -25.45 24.18 -28.89
N LEU A 94 -24.59 23.52 -29.65
CA LEU A 94 -24.38 23.76 -31.09
C LEU A 94 -25.50 23.18 -31.98
N ARG A 95 -26.56 22.60 -31.39
CA ARG A 95 -27.71 22.01 -32.10
C ARG A 95 -27.33 20.92 -33.11
N VAL A 96 -26.25 20.20 -32.86
CA VAL A 96 -25.79 19.09 -33.71
C VAL A 96 -26.78 17.92 -33.63
N SER A 97 -27.07 17.29 -34.76
CA SER A 97 -28.01 16.17 -34.80
C SER A 97 -27.55 14.98 -33.93
N ARG A 98 -28.48 14.12 -33.48
CA ARG A 98 -28.15 12.98 -32.61
C ARG A 98 -27.16 12.00 -33.24
N LYS A 99 -27.30 11.73 -34.55
CA LYS A 99 -26.41 10.80 -35.28
C LYS A 99 -24.99 11.35 -35.38
N VAL A 100 -24.86 12.64 -35.70
CA VAL A 100 -23.56 13.31 -35.80
C VAL A 100 -22.93 13.43 -34.41
N THR A 101 -23.72 13.77 -33.38
CA THR A 101 -23.25 13.79 -31.99
C THR A 101 -22.65 12.43 -31.61
N ALA A 102 -23.36 11.32 -31.87
CA ALA A 102 -22.84 9.98 -31.56
C ALA A 102 -21.55 9.63 -32.32
N ALA A 103 -21.45 10.01 -33.59
CA ALA A 103 -20.24 9.78 -34.39
C ALA A 103 -19.03 10.58 -33.85
N ILE A 104 -19.20 11.88 -33.59
CA ILE A 104 -18.12 12.73 -33.06
C ILE A 104 -17.73 12.27 -31.65
N THR A 105 -18.69 11.93 -30.79
CA THR A 105 -18.41 11.38 -29.45
C THR A 105 -17.65 10.06 -29.53
N THR A 106 -17.97 9.19 -30.48
CA THR A 106 -17.24 7.92 -30.69
C THR A 106 -15.78 8.18 -31.01
N VAL A 107 -15.49 9.07 -31.97
CA VAL A 107 -14.12 9.45 -32.33
C VAL A 107 -13.39 10.05 -31.13
N MET A 108 -14.05 10.97 -30.41
CA MET A 108 -13.48 11.60 -29.23
C MET A 108 -13.11 10.57 -28.15
N VAL A 109 -13.99 9.61 -27.84
CA VAL A 109 -13.74 8.54 -26.86
C VAL A 109 -12.52 7.70 -27.24
N LEU A 110 -12.38 7.32 -28.51
CA LEU A 110 -11.23 6.56 -28.99
C LEU A 110 -9.93 7.38 -28.90
N CYS A 111 -9.97 8.66 -29.28
CA CYS A 111 -8.82 9.56 -29.15
C CYS A 111 -8.40 9.75 -27.69
N TYR A 112 -9.37 9.94 -26.78
CA TYR A 112 -9.07 10.08 -25.35
C TYR A 112 -8.53 8.80 -24.74
N LEU A 113 -9.01 7.62 -25.17
CA LEU A 113 -8.48 6.34 -24.70
C LEU A 113 -6.99 6.20 -25.03
N ILE A 114 -6.59 6.58 -26.25
CA ILE A 114 -5.19 6.59 -26.68
C ILE A 114 -4.40 7.67 -25.91
N PHE A 115 -4.96 8.88 -25.78
CA PHE A 115 -4.36 9.99 -25.04
C PHE A 115 -4.10 9.64 -23.57
N ALA A 116 -4.99 8.89 -22.92
CA ALA A 116 -4.84 8.45 -21.54
C ALA A 116 -3.87 7.26 -21.37
N GLY A 117 -3.36 6.69 -22.46
CA GLY A 117 -2.45 5.54 -22.43
C GLY A 117 -3.14 4.17 -22.30
N ILE A 118 -4.40 4.07 -22.72
CA ILE A 118 -5.17 2.81 -22.84
C ILE A 118 -5.20 1.95 -21.54
N PRO A 119 -5.50 2.50 -20.35
CA PRO A 119 -5.66 1.68 -19.16
C PRO A 119 -6.92 0.80 -19.26
N ILE A 120 -6.87 -0.43 -18.75
CA ILE A 120 -7.97 -1.42 -18.84
C ILE A 120 -9.30 -0.86 -18.29
N SER A 121 -9.25 -0.08 -17.21
CA SER A 121 -10.40 0.62 -16.63
C SER A 121 -11.08 1.61 -17.60
N ALA A 122 -10.28 2.27 -18.45
CA ALA A 122 -10.77 3.19 -19.49
C ALA A 122 -11.26 2.45 -20.73
N ILE A 123 -10.64 1.32 -21.11
CA ILE A 123 -11.17 0.44 -22.18
C ILE A 123 -12.59 0.03 -21.82
N ARG A 124 -12.81 -0.45 -20.59
CA ARG A 124 -14.14 -0.85 -20.12
C ARG A 124 -15.13 0.31 -20.19
N ALA A 125 -14.73 1.48 -19.70
CA ALA A 125 -15.56 2.68 -19.75
C ALA A 125 -15.93 3.06 -21.19
N ALA A 126 -14.97 3.00 -22.13
CA ALA A 126 -15.17 3.29 -23.54
C ALA A 126 -16.16 2.30 -24.15
N CYS A 127 -16.00 1.00 -23.93
CA CYS A 127 -16.96 -0.01 -24.37
C CYS A 127 -18.38 0.31 -23.89
N MET A 128 -18.56 0.65 -22.61
CA MET A 128 -19.89 0.98 -22.07
C MET A 128 -20.49 2.24 -22.68
N VAL A 129 -19.69 3.30 -22.89
CA VAL A 129 -20.14 4.53 -23.56
C VAL A 129 -20.56 4.24 -25.01
N LEU A 130 -19.73 3.51 -25.76
CA LEU A 130 -20.00 3.18 -27.16
C LEU A 130 -21.25 2.31 -27.31
N LEU A 131 -21.42 1.30 -26.46
CA LEU A 131 -22.64 0.47 -26.45
C LEU A 131 -23.88 1.29 -26.10
N GLY A 132 -23.77 2.25 -25.18
CA GLY A 132 -24.85 3.18 -24.86
C GLY A 132 -25.24 4.07 -26.04
N LEU A 133 -24.25 4.61 -26.76
CA LEU A 133 -24.48 5.40 -27.99
C LEU A 133 -25.15 4.56 -29.08
N LEU A 134 -24.67 3.33 -29.31
CA LEU A 134 -25.25 2.40 -30.28
C LEU A 134 -26.70 2.06 -29.93
N ALA A 135 -26.99 1.75 -28.65
CA ALA A 135 -28.36 1.49 -28.21
C ALA A 135 -29.29 2.68 -28.52
N GLY A 136 -28.83 3.90 -28.25
CA GLY A 136 -29.56 5.12 -28.58
C GLY A 136 -29.80 5.31 -30.09
N LEU A 137 -28.81 4.99 -30.93
CA LEU A 137 -28.91 5.07 -32.39
C LEU A 137 -29.91 4.07 -32.97
N PHE A 138 -29.96 2.86 -32.42
CA PHE A 138 -30.89 1.80 -32.82
C PHE A 138 -32.27 1.90 -32.12
N GLY A 139 -32.51 2.94 -31.33
CA GLY A 139 -33.77 3.12 -30.59
C GLY A 139 -34.02 2.04 -29.53
N ARG A 140 -32.98 1.34 -29.06
CA ARG A 140 -33.08 0.30 -28.02
C ARG A 140 -32.80 0.91 -26.66
N ARG A 141 -33.44 0.34 -25.62
CA ARG A 141 -33.10 0.68 -24.23
C ARG A 141 -31.74 0.06 -23.88
N ALA A 142 -30.81 0.87 -23.37
CA ALA A 142 -29.54 0.36 -22.87
C ALA A 142 -29.78 -0.53 -21.64
N ASN A 143 -29.17 -1.72 -21.64
CA ASN A 143 -29.12 -2.59 -20.47
C ASN A 143 -27.67 -2.61 -19.93
N PRO A 144 -27.39 -1.92 -18.80
CA PRO A 144 -26.04 -1.79 -18.26
C PRO A 144 -25.39 -3.13 -17.87
N LEU A 145 -26.16 -4.12 -17.41
CA LEU A 145 -25.63 -5.44 -17.04
C LEU A 145 -25.14 -6.20 -18.27
N ASN A 146 -25.95 -6.23 -19.34
CA ASN A 146 -25.55 -6.86 -20.59
C ASN A 146 -24.34 -6.13 -21.22
N ALA A 147 -24.30 -4.80 -21.11
CA ALA A 147 -23.17 -4.01 -21.59
C ALA A 147 -21.88 -4.32 -20.80
N LEU A 148 -21.97 -4.49 -19.48
CA LEU A 148 -20.84 -4.88 -18.64
C LEU A 148 -20.37 -6.30 -18.97
N ALA A 149 -21.28 -7.26 -19.09
CA ALA A 149 -20.95 -8.64 -19.44
C ALA A 149 -20.25 -8.73 -20.81
N LEU A 150 -20.83 -8.08 -21.83
CA LEU A 150 -20.22 -8.03 -23.16
C LEU A 150 -18.84 -7.37 -23.13
N CYS A 151 -18.69 -6.29 -22.35
CA CYS A 151 -17.41 -5.61 -22.20
C CYS A 151 -16.34 -6.51 -21.58
N VAL A 152 -16.67 -7.25 -20.52
CA VAL A 152 -15.73 -8.21 -19.89
C VAL A 152 -15.35 -9.32 -20.88
N VAL A 153 -16.32 -9.87 -21.60
CA VAL A 153 -16.06 -10.90 -22.63
C VAL A 153 -15.12 -10.37 -23.71
N VAL A 154 -15.37 -9.17 -24.24
CA VAL A 154 -14.53 -8.56 -25.28
C VAL A 154 -13.10 -8.33 -24.78
N ILE A 155 -12.93 -7.85 -23.54
CA ILE A 155 -11.60 -7.63 -22.95
C ILE A 155 -10.86 -8.97 -22.79
N LEU A 156 -11.50 -10.00 -22.24
CA LEU A 156 -10.87 -11.31 -22.01
C LEU A 156 -10.57 -12.09 -23.28
N VAL A 157 -11.42 -11.95 -24.31
CA VAL A 157 -11.16 -12.55 -25.64
C VAL A 157 -9.98 -11.84 -26.32
N SER A 158 -9.83 -10.53 -26.13
CA SER A 158 -8.74 -9.76 -26.72
C SER A 158 -7.41 -9.99 -26.00
N ASP A 159 -7.46 -10.08 -24.67
CA ASP A 159 -6.30 -10.33 -23.81
C ASP A 159 -6.72 -11.21 -22.61
N PRO A 160 -6.48 -12.53 -22.68
CA PRO A 160 -6.78 -13.44 -21.57
C PRO A 160 -6.04 -13.11 -20.28
N THR A 161 -4.86 -12.46 -20.36
CA THR A 161 -4.09 -12.09 -19.16
C THR A 161 -4.80 -11.04 -18.32
N ALA A 162 -5.75 -10.30 -18.91
CA ALA A 162 -6.59 -9.36 -18.20
C ALA A 162 -7.46 -10.02 -17.12
N SER A 163 -7.67 -11.35 -17.14
CA SER A 163 -8.36 -12.08 -16.07
C SER A 163 -7.63 -11.98 -14.72
N MET A 164 -6.31 -11.80 -14.74
CA MET A 164 -5.47 -11.62 -13.56
C MET A 164 -5.27 -10.15 -13.20
N SER A 165 -5.90 -9.23 -13.95
CA SER A 165 -5.74 -7.79 -13.73
C SER A 165 -6.62 -7.31 -12.58
N ILE A 166 -5.97 -6.80 -11.53
CA ILE A 166 -6.62 -6.11 -10.40
C ILE A 166 -7.47 -4.93 -10.91
N SER A 167 -7.00 -4.23 -11.96
CA SER A 167 -7.73 -3.08 -12.53
C SER A 167 -9.06 -3.49 -13.16
N LEU A 168 -9.10 -4.62 -13.86
CA LEU A 168 -10.34 -5.15 -14.42
C LEU A 168 -11.29 -5.60 -13.31
N LEU A 169 -10.78 -6.38 -12.35
CA LEU A 169 -11.56 -6.90 -11.23
C LEU A 169 -12.24 -5.78 -10.44
N LEU A 170 -11.47 -4.78 -10.01
CA LEU A 170 -12.00 -3.67 -9.21
C LEU A 170 -12.94 -2.79 -10.04
N SER A 171 -12.63 -2.50 -11.31
CA SER A 171 -13.49 -1.64 -12.14
C SER A 171 -14.80 -2.32 -12.54
N ALA A 172 -14.76 -3.60 -12.91
CA ALA A 172 -15.95 -4.37 -13.24
C ALA A 172 -16.80 -4.63 -11.99
N GLY A 173 -16.19 -5.01 -10.87
CA GLY A 173 -16.86 -5.23 -9.59
C GLY A 173 -17.54 -3.96 -9.05
N SER A 174 -16.85 -2.81 -9.11
CA SER A 174 -17.42 -1.51 -8.77
C SER A 174 -18.64 -1.18 -9.63
N THR A 175 -18.52 -1.34 -10.95
CA THR A 175 -19.62 -1.07 -11.89
C THR A 175 -20.81 -2.01 -11.65
N PHE A 176 -20.54 -3.29 -11.40
CA PHE A 176 -21.56 -4.29 -11.09
C PHE A 176 -22.31 -3.94 -9.80
N GLY A 177 -21.58 -3.61 -8.73
CA GLY A 177 -22.16 -3.16 -7.47
C GLY A 177 -23.03 -1.92 -7.64
N ILE A 178 -22.56 -0.90 -8.37
CA ILE A 178 -23.32 0.32 -8.69
C ILE A 178 -24.63 -0.01 -9.42
N ILE A 179 -24.58 -0.85 -10.46
CA ILE A 179 -25.78 -1.18 -11.25
C ILE A 179 -26.83 -1.89 -10.39
N LEU A 180 -26.42 -2.76 -9.47
CA LEU A 180 -27.33 -3.54 -8.64
C LEU A 180 -27.87 -2.76 -7.43
N PHE A 181 -27.01 -2.03 -6.71
CA PHE A 181 -27.32 -1.54 -5.37
C PHE A 181 -27.49 -0.02 -5.26
N ALA A 182 -27.15 0.77 -6.29
CA ALA A 182 -27.24 2.25 -6.16
C ALA A 182 -28.67 2.70 -5.84
N ARG A 183 -29.66 2.18 -6.57
CA ARG A 183 -31.08 2.45 -6.30
C ARG A 183 -31.54 1.94 -4.94
N LEU A 184 -30.91 0.86 -4.46
CA LEU A 184 -31.20 0.28 -3.17
C LEU A 184 -30.80 1.24 -2.04
N PHE A 185 -29.56 1.71 -2.07
CA PHE A 185 -29.09 2.70 -1.09
C PHE A 185 -29.85 4.03 -1.21
N GLU A 186 -30.18 4.51 -2.42
CA GLU A 186 -30.98 5.72 -2.61
C GLU A 186 -32.32 5.65 -1.86
N SER A 187 -33.02 4.51 -1.96
CA SER A 187 -34.32 4.32 -1.29
C SER A 187 -34.25 4.38 0.24
N TRP A 188 -33.09 4.07 0.84
CA TRP A 188 -32.91 4.14 2.29
C TRP A 188 -32.84 5.58 2.79
N PHE A 189 -32.27 6.48 1.99
CA PHE A 189 -32.26 7.91 2.29
C PHE A 189 -33.66 8.51 2.19
N ASP A 190 -34.46 8.08 1.22
CA ASP A 190 -35.86 8.52 1.07
C ASP A 190 -36.76 8.09 2.25
N ALA A 191 -36.46 6.95 2.90
CA ALA A 191 -37.17 6.48 4.09
C ALA A 191 -36.83 7.30 5.38
N GLY A 192 -35.69 8.00 5.38
CA GLY A 192 -35.12 8.73 6.51
C GLY A 192 -35.41 10.24 6.50
N ARG A 193 -36.68 10.65 6.69
CA ARG A 193 -37.16 12.05 6.83
C ARG A 193 -36.71 13.05 5.72
N GLY A 194 -37.65 13.38 4.84
CA GLY A 194 -37.61 14.58 4.00
C GLY A 194 -36.69 14.47 2.78
N LYS A 195 -36.82 15.40 1.82
CA LYS A 195 -35.94 15.49 0.65
C LYS A 195 -34.52 15.86 1.10
N ILE A 196 -33.73 14.89 1.56
CA ILE A 196 -32.29 15.05 1.69
C ILE A 196 -31.79 15.44 0.30
N ASN A 197 -30.92 16.44 0.22
CA ASN A 197 -30.45 16.96 -1.06
C ASN A 197 -29.80 15.83 -1.87
N SER A 198 -30.26 15.62 -3.10
CA SER A 198 -29.72 14.66 -4.07
C SER A 198 -28.20 14.75 -4.22
N PHE A 199 -27.64 15.93 -3.95
CA PHE A 199 -26.21 16.20 -3.92
C PHE A 199 -25.43 15.27 -2.96
N PHE A 200 -26.00 14.85 -1.84
CA PHE A 200 -25.35 13.93 -0.88
C PHE A 200 -25.77 12.48 -1.08
N VAL A 201 -27.03 12.24 -1.46
CA VAL A 201 -27.60 10.90 -1.59
C VAL A 201 -26.95 10.12 -2.73
N GLN A 202 -26.80 10.74 -3.91
CA GLN A 202 -26.28 10.03 -5.09
C GLN A 202 -24.80 9.62 -4.92
N PRO A 203 -23.87 10.51 -4.53
CA PRO A 203 -22.46 10.12 -4.36
C PRO A 203 -22.28 9.08 -3.25
N THR A 204 -23.04 9.20 -2.15
CA THR A 204 -23.01 8.21 -1.06
C THR A 204 -23.49 6.86 -1.52
N SER A 205 -24.62 6.81 -2.23
CA SER A 205 -25.19 5.56 -2.75
C SER A 205 -24.27 4.88 -3.76
N LEU A 206 -23.65 5.65 -4.66
CA LEU A 206 -22.64 5.17 -5.61
C LEU A 206 -21.43 4.58 -4.88
N THR A 207 -20.91 5.29 -3.88
CA THR A 207 -19.72 4.89 -3.10
C THR A 207 -19.99 3.61 -2.30
N LEU A 208 -21.12 3.54 -1.59
CA LEU A 208 -21.53 2.35 -0.83
C LEU A 208 -21.73 1.14 -1.76
N SER A 209 -22.38 1.34 -2.91
CA SER A 209 -22.61 0.28 -3.89
C SER A 209 -21.33 -0.25 -4.50
N SER A 210 -20.39 0.63 -4.82
CA SER A 210 -19.07 0.24 -5.30
C SER A 210 -18.31 -0.55 -4.24
N ASN A 211 -18.21 0.02 -3.03
CA ASN A 211 -17.43 -0.55 -1.93
C ASN A 211 -17.97 -1.89 -1.45
N LEU A 212 -19.28 -2.12 -1.52
CA LEU A 212 -19.89 -3.41 -1.21
C LEU A 212 -19.23 -4.59 -1.97
N MET A 213 -18.85 -4.36 -3.23
CA MET A 213 -18.20 -5.36 -4.07
C MET A 213 -16.68 -5.26 -4.04
N THR A 214 -16.12 -4.06 -3.98
CA THR A 214 -14.68 -3.86 -4.14
C THR A 214 -13.90 -3.79 -2.85
N LEU A 215 -14.51 -3.41 -1.73
CA LEU A 215 -13.79 -3.14 -0.48
C LEU A 215 -13.13 -4.40 0.09
N PRO A 216 -13.79 -5.56 0.20
CA PRO A 216 -13.15 -6.74 0.79
C PRO A 216 -12.03 -7.28 -0.09
N ILE A 217 -12.20 -7.20 -1.41
CA ILE A 217 -11.15 -7.51 -2.39
C ILE A 217 -9.98 -6.53 -2.26
N SER A 218 -10.26 -5.23 -2.16
CA SER A 218 -9.23 -4.20 -2.00
C SER A 218 -8.47 -4.36 -0.68
N ALA A 219 -9.16 -4.71 0.41
CA ALA A 219 -8.54 -5.00 1.69
C ALA A 219 -7.60 -6.21 1.60
N ALA A 220 -8.03 -7.29 0.94
CA ALA A 220 -7.20 -8.48 0.76
C ALA A 220 -5.99 -8.25 -0.17
N ILE A 221 -6.10 -7.37 -1.17
CA ILE A 221 -5.02 -7.12 -2.15
C ILE A 221 -4.03 -6.06 -1.65
N PHE A 222 -4.54 -4.98 -1.04
CA PHE A 222 -3.73 -3.82 -0.67
C PHE A 222 -3.35 -3.79 0.82
N SER A 223 -3.80 -4.78 1.60
CA SER A 223 -3.55 -4.90 3.04
C SER A 223 -4.01 -3.68 3.85
N GLN A 224 -5.03 -2.97 3.37
CA GLN A 224 -5.45 -1.70 3.95
C GLN A 224 -6.92 -1.38 3.68
N VAL A 225 -7.55 -0.66 4.61
CA VAL A 225 -8.91 -0.13 4.50
C VAL A 225 -8.92 1.34 4.93
N SER A 226 -9.39 2.22 4.05
CA SER A 226 -9.60 3.63 4.40
C SER A 226 -10.92 3.80 5.18
N THR A 227 -10.82 4.31 6.40
CA THR A 227 -11.97 4.56 7.29
C THR A 227 -12.72 5.83 6.89
N ILE A 228 -11.99 6.79 6.31
CA ILE A 228 -12.53 8.08 5.89
C ILE A 228 -13.00 8.08 4.43
N ALA A 229 -12.90 6.95 3.72
CA ALA A 229 -13.20 6.85 2.28
C ALA A 229 -14.54 7.48 1.89
N LEU A 230 -15.58 7.30 2.69
CA LEU A 230 -16.90 7.88 2.39
C LEU A 230 -16.87 9.41 2.41
N VAL A 231 -16.34 9.99 3.50
CA VAL A 231 -16.20 11.45 3.66
C VAL A 231 -15.28 12.02 2.59
N ALA A 232 -14.16 11.35 2.35
CA ALA A 232 -13.19 11.72 1.33
C ALA A 232 -13.82 11.73 -0.07
N ASN A 233 -14.64 10.73 -0.43
CA ASN A 233 -15.33 10.69 -1.73
C ASN A 233 -16.36 11.81 -1.89
N ILE A 234 -17.12 12.14 -0.84
CA ILE A 234 -18.11 13.24 -0.88
C ILE A 234 -17.42 14.59 -1.14
N ILE A 235 -16.27 14.84 -0.50
CA ILE A 235 -15.50 16.08 -0.68
C ILE A 235 -14.75 16.08 -2.01
N ALA A 236 -14.09 14.97 -2.36
CA ALA A 236 -13.21 14.89 -3.51
C ALA A 236 -13.96 14.89 -4.84
N THR A 237 -15.13 14.24 -4.94
CA THR A 237 -15.87 14.10 -6.21
C THR A 237 -16.16 15.43 -6.93
N PRO A 238 -16.72 16.47 -6.28
CA PRO A 238 -16.96 17.76 -6.96
C PRO A 238 -15.65 18.46 -7.36
N LEU A 239 -14.63 18.41 -6.51
CA LEU A 239 -13.33 19.03 -6.78
C LEU A 239 -12.60 18.33 -7.93
N PHE A 240 -12.65 17.00 -7.95
CA PHE A 240 -12.15 16.15 -9.03
C PHE A 240 -12.83 16.48 -10.36
N SER A 241 -14.15 16.62 -10.37
CA SER A 241 -14.88 16.94 -11.60
C SER A 241 -14.43 18.29 -12.19
N LEU A 242 -14.26 19.30 -11.33
CA LEU A 242 -13.75 20.61 -11.73
C LEU A 242 -12.31 20.54 -12.25
N ALA A 243 -11.42 19.87 -11.51
CA ALA A 243 -10.02 19.69 -11.88
C ALA A 243 -9.85 18.91 -13.19
N CYS A 244 -10.66 17.87 -13.40
CA CYS A 244 -10.62 17.05 -14.62
C CYS A 244 -11.06 17.86 -15.85
N VAL A 245 -12.13 18.67 -15.75
CA VAL A 245 -12.61 19.49 -16.87
C VAL A 245 -11.62 20.59 -17.22
N LEU A 246 -11.16 21.37 -16.23
CA LEU A 246 -10.20 22.45 -16.46
C LEU A 246 -8.83 21.92 -16.88
N GLY A 247 -8.40 20.77 -16.35
CA GLY A 247 -7.21 20.06 -16.78
C GLY A 247 -7.30 19.60 -18.24
N LEU A 248 -8.43 19.05 -18.68
CA LEU A 248 -8.61 18.68 -20.08
C LEU A 248 -8.58 19.90 -21.01
N ILE A 249 -9.25 20.99 -20.61
CA ILE A 249 -9.21 22.25 -21.36
C ILE A 249 -7.77 22.76 -21.45
N ALA A 250 -7.03 22.75 -20.34
CA ALA A 250 -5.63 23.17 -20.32
C ALA A 250 -4.74 22.29 -21.20
N ALA A 251 -4.93 20.97 -21.19
CA ALA A 251 -4.19 20.06 -22.08
C ALA A 251 -4.46 20.37 -23.56
N CYS A 252 -5.72 20.57 -23.95
CA CYS A 252 -6.06 20.93 -25.34
C CYS A 252 -5.51 22.31 -25.73
N VAL A 253 -5.76 23.35 -24.93
CA VAL A 253 -5.39 24.72 -25.26
C VAL A 253 -3.88 24.91 -25.24
N SER A 254 -3.17 24.31 -24.29
CA SER A 254 -1.69 24.41 -24.23
C SER A 254 -0.99 23.72 -25.39
N CYS A 255 -1.57 22.64 -25.93
CA CYS A 255 -1.02 21.97 -27.12
C CYS A 255 -1.27 22.74 -28.41
N ILE A 256 -2.43 23.42 -28.54
CA ILE A 256 -2.81 24.16 -29.74
C ILE A 256 -2.22 25.58 -29.74
N PHE A 257 -2.18 26.23 -28.57
CA PHE A 257 -1.74 27.61 -28.38
C PHE A 257 -0.70 27.70 -27.25
N PRO A 258 0.58 27.37 -27.51
CA PRO A 258 1.64 27.39 -26.51
C PRO A 258 1.79 28.71 -25.71
N PRO A 259 1.57 29.92 -26.28
CA PRO A 259 1.65 31.16 -25.50
C PRO A 259 0.63 31.27 -24.36
N LEU A 260 -0.49 30.54 -24.45
CA LEU A 260 -1.52 30.51 -23.40
C LEU A 260 -1.29 29.41 -22.37
N ALA A 261 -0.27 28.55 -22.56
CA ALA A 261 -0.04 27.38 -21.73
C ALA A 261 0.11 27.72 -20.24
N SER A 262 0.86 28.78 -19.90
CA SER A 262 1.05 29.22 -18.52
C SER A 262 -0.27 29.61 -17.84
N LEU A 263 -1.11 30.38 -18.54
CA LEU A 263 -2.40 30.84 -18.03
C LEU A 263 -3.37 29.67 -17.80
N VAL A 264 -3.53 28.79 -18.80
CA VAL A 264 -4.51 27.69 -18.70
C VAL A 264 -4.05 26.58 -17.75
N CYS A 265 -2.75 26.26 -17.73
CA CYS A 265 -2.20 25.28 -16.78
C CYS A 265 -2.16 25.83 -15.35
N GLY A 266 -1.97 27.14 -15.18
CA GLY A 266 -2.11 27.83 -13.89
C GLY A 266 -3.55 27.81 -13.39
N ALA A 267 -4.54 28.07 -14.26
CA ALA A 267 -5.95 27.97 -13.91
C ALA A 267 -6.37 26.53 -13.55
N ALA A 268 -5.90 25.53 -14.30
CA ALA A 268 -6.10 24.12 -13.96
C ALA A 268 -5.44 23.75 -12.62
N SER A 269 -4.25 24.29 -12.34
CA SER A 269 -3.56 24.10 -11.06
C SER A 269 -4.37 24.66 -9.89
N LEU A 270 -4.89 25.88 -10.03
CA LEU A 270 -5.75 26.51 -9.02
C LEU A 270 -7.02 25.68 -8.76
N ALA A 271 -7.59 25.07 -9.79
CA ALA A 271 -8.75 24.19 -9.65
C ALA A 271 -8.42 22.84 -9.01
N ALA A 272 -7.22 22.31 -9.24
CA ALA A 272 -6.75 21.06 -8.65
C ALA A 272 -6.25 21.24 -7.21
N TYR A 273 -5.83 22.45 -6.83
CA TYR A 273 -5.26 22.73 -5.51
C TYR A 273 -6.19 22.37 -4.34
N PRO A 274 -7.50 22.72 -4.33
CA PRO A 274 -8.41 22.32 -3.26
C PRO A 274 -8.51 20.80 -3.08
N LEU A 275 -8.49 20.04 -4.19
CA LEU A 275 -8.51 18.58 -4.14
C LEU A 275 -7.23 18.06 -3.48
N HIS A 276 -6.07 18.51 -3.97
CA HIS A 276 -4.76 18.15 -3.40
C HIS A 276 -4.68 18.50 -1.91
N PHE A 277 -5.06 19.73 -1.54
CA PHE A 277 -5.05 20.19 -0.16
C PHE A 277 -5.98 19.36 0.74
N ALA A 278 -7.22 19.13 0.31
CA ALA A 278 -8.18 18.34 1.07
C ALA A 278 -7.66 16.91 1.31
N THR A 279 -7.09 16.26 0.27
CA THR A 279 -6.52 14.91 0.42
C THR A 279 -5.33 14.88 1.36
N THR A 280 -4.43 15.87 1.30
CA THR A 280 -3.24 15.95 2.17
C THR A 280 -3.61 16.21 3.63
N VAL A 281 -4.68 16.98 3.89
CA VAL A 281 -5.18 17.19 5.26
C VAL A 281 -5.86 15.93 5.78
N MET A 282 -6.73 15.33 4.97
CA MET A 282 -7.46 14.11 5.35
C MET A 282 -6.54 12.91 5.58
N SER A 283 -5.45 12.77 4.82
CA SER A 283 -4.50 11.67 4.99
C SER A 283 -3.72 11.73 6.30
N LYS A 284 -3.64 12.91 6.94
CA LYS A 284 -2.98 13.10 8.23
C LYS A 284 -3.90 12.82 9.43
N ILE A 285 -5.18 12.54 9.20
CA ILE A 285 -6.11 12.18 10.28
C ILE A 285 -5.67 10.82 10.86
N PRO A 286 -5.47 10.71 12.18
CA PRO A 286 -5.14 9.43 12.81
C PRO A 286 -6.17 8.35 12.43
N PHE A 287 -5.68 7.17 12.05
CA PHE A 287 -6.51 6.04 11.60
C PHE A 287 -7.34 6.31 10.33
N ALA A 288 -6.99 7.31 9.51
CA ALA A 288 -7.61 7.55 8.19
C ALA A 288 -7.57 6.29 7.29
N CYS A 289 -6.51 5.51 7.45
CA CYS A 289 -6.36 4.19 6.89
C CYS A 289 -5.91 3.23 8.00
N ILE A 290 -6.41 2.01 7.95
CA ILE A 290 -6.05 0.95 8.88
C ILE A 290 -5.47 -0.20 8.06
N ALA A 291 -4.32 -0.73 8.48
CA ALA A 291 -3.75 -1.93 7.90
C ALA A 291 -4.63 -3.14 8.25
N VAL A 292 -5.20 -3.79 7.23
CA VAL A 292 -6.06 -4.96 7.42
C VAL A 292 -5.78 -5.95 6.31
N GLN A 293 -5.44 -7.19 6.68
CA GLN A 293 -5.29 -8.28 5.72
C GLN A 293 -6.37 -9.33 5.96
N PHE A 294 -7.11 -9.65 4.90
CA PHE A 294 -8.00 -10.82 4.88
C PHE A 294 -7.52 -11.80 3.82
N ASP A 295 -7.82 -13.08 4.03
CA ASP A 295 -7.83 -14.03 2.93
C ASP A 295 -8.93 -13.63 1.92
N VAL A 296 -8.63 -13.73 0.62
CA VAL A 296 -9.55 -13.30 -0.45
C VAL A 296 -10.86 -14.09 -0.41
N ILE A 297 -10.81 -15.38 -0.07
CA ILE A 297 -12.01 -16.23 0.02
C ILE A 297 -12.86 -15.78 1.21
N VAL A 298 -12.24 -15.53 2.35
CA VAL A 298 -12.93 -15.00 3.55
C VAL A 298 -13.58 -13.66 3.22
N ALA A 299 -12.88 -12.77 2.53
CA ALA A 299 -13.39 -11.47 2.09
C ALA A 299 -14.62 -11.62 1.17
N ILE A 300 -14.58 -12.56 0.21
CA ILE A 300 -15.71 -12.86 -0.68
C ILE A 300 -16.90 -13.43 0.10
N ILE A 301 -16.66 -14.35 1.05
CA ILE A 301 -17.73 -14.92 1.89
C ILE A 301 -18.39 -13.83 2.72
N ILE A 302 -17.62 -12.93 3.34
CA ILE A 302 -18.15 -11.79 4.09
C ILE A 302 -18.99 -10.88 3.19
N SER A 303 -18.50 -10.54 1.99
CA SER A 303 -19.29 -9.80 0.99
C SER A 303 -20.60 -10.51 0.64
N ALA A 304 -20.56 -11.81 0.38
CA ALA A 304 -21.72 -12.60 -0.01
C ALA A 304 -22.76 -12.66 1.12
N ILE A 305 -22.34 -12.91 2.36
CA ILE A 305 -23.22 -12.89 3.54
C ILE A 305 -23.87 -11.51 3.69
N PHE A 306 -23.09 -10.43 3.59
CA PHE A 306 -23.62 -9.08 3.72
C PHE A 306 -24.63 -8.75 2.61
N VAL A 307 -24.36 -9.15 1.36
CA VAL A 307 -25.32 -9.03 0.25
C VAL A 307 -26.60 -9.83 0.50
N LEU A 308 -26.49 -11.08 0.98
CA LEU A 308 -27.65 -11.92 1.28
C LEU A 308 -28.51 -11.31 2.41
N LEU A 309 -27.87 -10.77 3.44
CA LEU A 309 -28.57 -10.03 4.50
C LEU A 309 -29.27 -8.80 3.92
N LEU A 310 -28.58 -8.00 3.11
CA LEU A 310 -29.19 -6.83 2.44
C LEU A 310 -30.42 -7.20 1.63
N LEU A 311 -30.34 -8.30 0.85
CA LEU A 311 -31.45 -8.80 0.05
C LEU A 311 -32.59 -9.37 0.90
N GLY A 312 -32.29 -10.05 2.01
CA GLY A 312 -33.31 -10.60 2.91
C GLY A 312 -34.11 -9.55 3.68
N TYR A 313 -33.48 -8.41 3.99
CA TYR A 313 -34.15 -7.28 4.66
C TYR A 313 -34.74 -6.24 3.68
N TRP A 314 -34.53 -6.42 2.38
CA TRP A 314 -35.07 -5.55 1.33
C TRP A 314 -36.57 -5.78 1.09
N PRO A 315 -37.38 -4.75 0.79
CA PRO A 315 -37.10 -3.31 0.75
C PRO A 315 -37.45 -2.57 2.05
N ARG A 316 -37.88 -3.26 3.10
CA ARG A 316 -38.54 -2.67 4.27
C ARG A 316 -37.60 -2.52 5.45
N PHE A 317 -36.60 -1.66 5.33
CA PHE A 317 -35.82 -1.25 6.50
C PHE A 317 -36.63 -0.28 7.36
N SER A 318 -36.91 -0.67 8.60
CA SER A 318 -37.40 0.26 9.61
C SER A 318 -36.30 1.25 9.98
N ARG A 319 -36.67 2.46 10.40
CA ARG A 319 -35.71 3.49 10.84
C ARG A 319 -34.77 3.02 11.93
N LYS A 320 -35.25 2.15 12.83
CA LYS A 320 -34.45 1.56 13.91
C LYS A 320 -33.35 0.64 13.35
N GLN A 321 -33.64 -0.11 12.30
CA GLN A 321 -32.65 -0.98 11.65
C GLN A 321 -31.59 -0.18 10.88
N ILE A 322 -31.98 0.86 10.14
CA ILE A 322 -31.02 1.75 9.46
C ILE A 322 -30.09 2.40 10.50
N ALA A 323 -30.66 2.94 11.58
CA ALA A 323 -29.88 3.53 12.67
C ALA A 323 -28.94 2.50 13.31
N ALA A 324 -29.41 1.27 13.57
CA ALA A 324 -28.59 0.20 14.12
C ALA A 324 -27.43 -0.18 13.20
N VAL A 325 -27.66 -0.30 11.88
CA VAL A 325 -26.63 -0.59 10.89
C VAL A 325 -25.61 0.54 10.82
N CYS A 326 -26.06 1.81 10.76
CA CYS A 326 -25.16 2.96 10.78
C CYS A 326 -24.32 2.99 12.06
N CYS A 327 -24.93 2.74 13.22
CA CYS A 327 -24.19 2.65 14.49
C CYS A 327 -23.19 1.50 14.47
N ALA A 328 -23.57 0.31 13.99
CA ALA A 328 -22.65 -0.83 13.89
C ALA A 328 -21.47 -0.53 12.96
N VAL A 329 -21.70 0.11 11.81
CA VAL A 329 -20.65 0.52 10.87
C VAL A 329 -19.70 1.56 11.48
N LEU A 330 -20.19 2.44 12.35
CA LEU A 330 -19.34 3.40 13.06
C LEU A 330 -18.59 2.79 14.26
N ILE A 331 -19.23 1.88 14.99
CA ILE A 331 -18.67 1.27 16.22
C ILE A 331 -17.70 0.13 15.88
N ALA A 332 -17.94 -0.67 14.85
CA ALA A 332 -17.11 -1.84 14.54
C ALA A 332 -15.64 -1.50 14.27
N PRO A 333 -15.29 -0.47 13.46
CA PRO A 333 -13.89 -0.05 13.30
C PRO A 333 -13.28 0.45 14.61
N PHE A 334 -14.06 1.15 15.43
CA PHE A 334 -13.61 1.61 16.75
C PHE A 334 -13.28 0.42 17.67
N LEU A 335 -14.18 -0.54 17.80
CA LEU A 335 -13.93 -1.76 18.58
C LEU A 335 -12.73 -2.53 18.01
N PHE A 336 -12.63 -2.65 16.68
CA PHE A 336 -11.51 -3.34 16.05
C PHE A 336 -10.17 -2.68 16.39
N VAL A 337 -10.05 -1.35 16.27
CA VAL A 337 -8.79 -0.64 16.54
C VAL A 337 -8.42 -0.63 18.02
N PHE A 338 -9.39 -0.43 18.93
CA PHE A 338 -9.10 -0.21 20.35
C PHE A 338 -9.21 -1.46 21.21
N VAL A 339 -9.98 -2.46 20.80
CA VAL A 339 -10.19 -3.69 21.58
C VAL A 339 -9.32 -4.84 21.06
N SER A 340 -9.09 -4.96 19.75
CA SER A 340 -8.27 -6.06 19.23
C SER A 340 -6.83 -6.09 19.76
N PRO A 341 -6.14 -4.95 20.03
CA PRO A 341 -4.79 -4.98 20.58
C PRO A 341 -4.70 -5.61 21.99
N LEU A 342 -5.80 -5.65 22.74
CA LEU A 342 -5.86 -6.31 24.05
C LEU A 342 -5.75 -7.84 23.94
N PHE A 343 -6.00 -8.39 22.76
CA PHE A 343 -5.91 -9.83 22.46
C PHE A 343 -4.68 -10.18 21.62
N THR A 344 -3.76 -9.22 21.42
CA THR A 344 -2.50 -9.49 20.71
C THR A 344 -1.67 -10.49 21.51
N PRO A 345 -1.31 -11.64 20.92
CA PRO A 345 -0.50 -12.64 21.62
C PRO A 345 0.95 -12.16 21.79
N ASP A 346 1.60 -12.66 22.83
CA ASP A 346 3.02 -12.45 23.07
C ASP A 346 3.82 -13.26 22.04
N ARG A 347 4.54 -12.61 21.12
CA ARG A 347 5.30 -13.28 20.05
C ARG A 347 6.40 -12.42 19.45
N ILE A 348 7.38 -13.10 18.85
CA ILE A 348 8.39 -12.52 17.96
C ILE A 348 8.18 -13.11 16.57
N VAL A 349 8.11 -12.27 15.54
CA VAL A 349 7.84 -12.69 14.15
C VAL A 349 8.95 -12.18 13.25
N PHE A 350 9.69 -13.09 12.63
CA PHE A 350 10.57 -12.80 11.51
C PHE A 350 9.69 -12.72 10.25
N LEU A 351 9.44 -11.51 9.76
CA LEU A 351 8.55 -11.28 8.64
C LEU A 351 9.26 -11.66 7.32
N ASP A 352 8.56 -12.36 6.42
CA ASP A 352 9.04 -12.48 5.04
C ASP A 352 8.89 -11.13 4.32
N VAL A 353 9.97 -10.36 4.31
CA VAL A 353 10.12 -9.10 3.55
C VAL A 353 10.92 -9.29 2.27
N GLY A 354 11.08 -10.54 1.81
CA GLY A 354 11.99 -10.88 0.74
C GLY A 354 13.44 -10.82 1.22
N GLN A 355 14.29 -10.04 0.54
CA GLN A 355 15.67 -9.88 0.97
C GLN A 355 15.78 -8.73 1.97
N GLY A 356 16.29 -9.03 3.17
CA GLY A 356 16.44 -8.09 4.27
C GLY A 356 15.88 -8.62 5.58
N ASP A 357 15.98 -7.80 6.63
CA ASP A 357 15.43 -8.10 7.96
C ASP A 357 14.19 -7.26 8.27
N ALA A 358 13.23 -7.90 8.93
CA ALA A 358 12.15 -7.23 9.65
C ALA A 358 11.62 -8.17 10.74
N ILE A 359 11.88 -7.84 12.01
CA ILE A 359 11.53 -8.66 13.17
C ILE A 359 10.54 -7.90 14.03
N LEU A 360 9.30 -8.37 14.09
CA LEU A 360 8.22 -7.76 14.87
C LEU A 360 8.12 -8.43 16.25
N ILE A 361 8.22 -7.64 17.31
CA ILE A 361 7.96 -8.05 18.69
C ILE A 361 6.61 -7.49 19.11
N GLN A 362 5.70 -8.37 19.54
CA GLN A 362 4.37 -8.00 20.03
C GLN A 362 4.14 -8.56 21.42
N SER A 363 3.70 -7.72 22.35
CA SER A 363 3.27 -8.15 23.68
C SER A 363 2.42 -7.09 24.37
N CYS A 364 1.35 -7.52 25.03
CA CYS A 364 0.44 -6.65 25.78
C CYS A 364 -0.02 -5.40 24.99
N GLY A 365 -0.30 -5.56 23.70
CA GLY A 365 -0.72 -4.48 22.80
C GLY A 365 0.40 -3.53 22.34
N LYS A 366 1.65 -3.71 22.79
CA LYS A 366 2.83 -2.98 22.30
C LYS A 366 3.41 -3.66 21.08
N ASN A 367 3.90 -2.87 20.12
CA ASN A 367 4.55 -3.36 18.92
C ASN A 367 5.90 -2.65 18.71
N VAL A 368 6.99 -3.43 18.66
CA VAL A 368 8.32 -2.93 18.29
C VAL A 368 8.80 -3.69 17.06
N LEU A 369 9.31 -2.95 16.09
CA LEU A 369 9.84 -3.51 14.85
C LEU A 369 11.35 -3.30 14.81
N ILE A 370 12.12 -4.36 14.61
CA ILE A 370 13.57 -4.31 14.36
C ILE A 370 13.78 -4.48 12.86
N ASP A 371 14.36 -3.48 12.22
CA ASP A 371 14.53 -3.36 10.77
C ASP A 371 13.21 -3.41 9.98
N THR A 372 13.29 -3.03 8.71
CA THR A 372 12.12 -2.78 7.86
C THR A 372 12.21 -3.48 6.50
N GLY A 373 13.38 -4.02 6.14
CA GLY A 373 13.60 -4.59 4.81
C GLY A 373 13.51 -3.53 3.71
N LYS A 374 13.55 -3.99 2.45
CA LYS A 374 13.42 -3.13 1.26
C LYS A 374 12.12 -3.30 0.46
N GLN A 375 11.25 -4.24 0.85
CA GLN A 375 10.00 -4.50 0.13
C GLN A 375 8.76 -4.02 0.90
N ALA A 376 8.40 -2.76 0.69
CA ALA A 376 7.32 -2.10 1.43
C ALA A 376 5.99 -2.85 1.37
N THR A 377 5.63 -3.46 0.23
CA THR A 377 4.40 -4.24 0.09
C THR A 377 4.41 -5.47 1.00
N LYS A 378 5.51 -6.23 1.02
CA LYS A 378 5.62 -7.42 1.87
C LYS A 378 5.60 -7.07 3.35
N LEU A 379 6.36 -6.04 3.75
CA LEU A 379 6.37 -5.54 5.12
C LEU A 379 4.96 -5.13 5.58
N LYS A 380 4.26 -4.32 4.77
CA LYS A 380 2.89 -3.88 5.04
C LYS A 380 1.93 -5.05 5.19
N THR A 381 1.99 -6.04 4.30
CA THR A 381 1.17 -7.25 4.40
C THR A 381 1.48 -8.04 5.67
N GLY A 382 2.76 -8.19 6.03
CA GLY A 382 3.20 -8.87 7.25
C GLY A 382 2.67 -8.21 8.52
N LEU A 383 2.80 -6.88 8.63
CA LEU A 383 2.28 -6.09 9.75
C LEU A 383 0.73 -6.15 9.82
N ALA A 384 0.05 -6.00 8.68
CA ALA A 384 -1.40 -6.07 8.59
C ALA A 384 -1.96 -7.44 9.02
N LYS A 385 -1.32 -8.55 8.61
CA LYS A 385 -1.67 -9.91 9.06
C LYS A 385 -1.57 -10.10 10.58
N ARG A 386 -0.74 -9.29 11.24
CA ARG A 386 -0.48 -9.35 12.67
C ARG A 386 -1.23 -8.27 13.48
N GLY A 387 -2.12 -7.53 12.83
CA GLY A 387 -2.98 -6.54 13.47
C GLY A 387 -2.21 -5.34 14.05
N VAL A 388 -1.08 -4.98 13.42
CA VAL A 388 -0.32 -3.80 13.82
C VAL A 388 -1.01 -2.56 13.24
N PHE A 389 -1.35 -1.60 14.11
CA PHE A 389 -1.94 -0.30 13.74
C PHE A 389 -1.10 0.90 14.23
N LYS A 390 -0.06 0.59 15.00
CA LYS A 390 0.87 1.53 15.61
C LYS A 390 2.15 0.78 15.98
N LEU A 391 3.28 1.44 15.74
CA LEU A 391 4.60 1.01 16.21
C LEU A 391 5.04 1.92 17.35
N ASP A 392 5.26 1.33 18.53
CA ASP A 392 5.76 2.05 19.69
C ASP A 392 7.25 2.41 19.53
N ALA A 393 7.99 1.58 18.80
CA ALA A 393 9.35 1.87 18.38
C ALA A 393 9.68 1.13 17.07
N VAL A 394 10.51 1.75 16.25
CA VAL A 394 11.26 1.08 15.19
C VAL A 394 12.74 1.14 15.55
N ILE A 395 13.42 0.01 15.57
CA ILE A 395 14.85 -0.09 15.85
C ILE A 395 15.54 -0.44 14.53
N ILE A 396 16.47 0.40 14.08
CA ILE A 396 17.24 0.16 12.86
C ILE A 396 18.66 -0.27 13.26
N THR A 397 19.05 -1.46 12.80
CA THR A 397 20.34 -2.06 13.14
C THR A 397 21.51 -1.32 12.50
N HIS A 398 21.39 -1.00 11.22
CA HIS A 398 22.34 -0.20 10.44
C HIS A 398 21.65 0.40 9.19
N HIS A 399 22.37 1.22 8.43
CA HIS A 399 21.78 2.06 7.38
C HIS A 399 21.60 1.41 6.01
N ASP A 400 21.82 0.11 5.85
CA ASP A 400 21.69 -0.52 4.54
C ASP A 400 20.21 -0.66 4.12
N ASP A 401 19.99 -0.64 2.80
CA ASP A 401 18.65 -0.59 2.20
C ASP A 401 17.77 -1.79 2.59
N ASP A 402 18.35 -2.97 2.76
CA ASP A 402 17.64 -4.16 3.22
C ASP A 402 17.40 -4.21 4.74
N HIS A 403 17.72 -3.14 5.45
CA HIS A 403 17.39 -2.93 6.87
C HIS A 403 16.51 -1.68 7.06
N MET A 404 16.86 -0.52 6.49
CA MET A 404 16.10 0.72 6.67
C MET A 404 15.22 1.13 5.48
N GLY A 405 15.28 0.43 4.34
CA GLY A 405 14.71 0.88 3.07
C GLY A 405 13.20 1.10 3.05
N CYS A 406 12.45 0.52 4.00
CA CYS A 406 11.01 0.71 4.12
C CYS A 406 10.60 1.68 5.23
N LEU A 407 11.54 2.31 5.95
CA LEU A 407 11.22 3.19 7.07
C LEU A 407 10.29 4.35 6.67
N GLN A 408 10.58 5.00 5.54
CA GLN A 408 9.71 6.06 5.00
C GLN A 408 8.31 5.54 4.69
N ALA A 409 8.23 4.38 4.04
CA ALA A 409 6.98 3.79 3.58
C ALA A 409 6.09 3.30 4.74
N LEU A 410 6.64 3.11 5.96
CA LEU A 410 5.88 2.77 7.16
C LEU A 410 5.11 3.98 7.70
N SER A 411 5.72 5.16 7.71
CA SER A 411 5.12 6.39 8.26
C SER A 411 3.81 6.80 7.60
N GLU A 412 3.58 6.33 6.37
CA GLU A 412 2.38 6.58 5.59
C GLU A 412 1.15 5.78 6.08
N TYR A 413 1.36 4.75 6.90
CA TYR A 413 0.35 3.74 7.27
C TYR A 413 0.26 3.52 8.77
N GLU A 414 1.41 3.48 9.43
CA GLU A 414 1.55 3.17 10.85
C GLU A 414 2.06 4.41 11.57
N SER A 415 1.42 4.76 12.69
CA SER A 415 2.01 5.78 13.57
C SER A 415 3.25 5.20 14.24
N ILE A 416 4.40 5.83 14.02
CA ILE A 416 5.68 5.49 14.63
C ILE A 416 5.95 6.49 15.76
N ALA A 417 6.02 6.01 17.01
CA ALA A 417 6.24 6.89 18.15
C ALA A 417 7.71 7.31 18.32
N ALA A 418 8.65 6.45 17.94
CA ALA A 418 10.09 6.74 17.96
C ALA A 418 10.86 5.80 17.04
N VAL A 419 11.98 6.30 16.49
CA VAL A 419 12.97 5.47 15.80
C VAL A 419 14.24 5.47 16.62
N TYR A 420 14.82 4.30 16.80
CA TYR A 420 16.06 4.06 17.52
C TYR A 420 17.12 3.47 16.60
N SER A 421 18.38 3.79 16.88
CA SER A 421 19.56 3.09 16.33
C SER A 421 20.70 3.20 17.35
N ALA A 422 21.90 2.74 16.99
CA ALA A 422 23.07 2.90 17.87
C ALA A 422 23.35 4.39 18.16
N GLU A 423 23.80 4.70 19.38
CA GLU A 423 24.05 6.08 19.84
C GLU A 423 24.93 6.87 18.87
N GLU A 424 26.01 6.27 18.38
CA GLU A 424 26.92 6.95 17.45
C GLU A 424 26.29 7.23 16.07
N ALA A 425 25.25 6.49 15.65
CA ALA A 425 24.54 6.78 14.40
C ALA A 425 23.83 8.15 14.44
N THR A 426 23.48 8.64 15.63
CA THR A 426 22.84 9.95 15.82
C THR A 426 23.78 11.11 15.47
N ALA A 427 25.10 10.89 15.51
CA ALA A 427 26.12 11.91 15.26
C ALA A 427 27.08 11.57 14.10
N CYS A 428 27.08 10.32 13.61
CA CYS A 428 27.95 9.88 12.52
C CYS A 428 27.72 10.71 11.24
N LYS A 429 28.82 11.11 10.59
CA LYS A 429 28.78 12.01 9.43
C LYS A 429 28.68 11.31 8.08
N CYS A 430 28.69 9.97 8.05
CA CYS A 430 28.52 9.23 6.81
C CYS A 430 27.13 9.48 6.20
N ASP A 431 27.03 9.31 4.88
CA ASP A 431 25.80 9.59 4.14
C ASP A 431 24.64 8.68 4.61
N GLY A 432 24.91 7.40 4.87
CA GLY A 432 23.90 6.42 5.33
C GLY A 432 23.28 6.79 6.68
N CYS A 433 24.10 7.18 7.68
CA CYS A 433 23.57 7.68 8.95
C CYS A 433 22.83 9.02 8.79
N GLY A 434 23.28 9.88 7.87
CA GLY A 434 22.59 11.12 7.50
C GLY A 434 21.19 10.88 6.95
N GLU A 435 21.06 9.92 6.04
CA GLU A 435 19.80 9.47 5.47
C GLU A 435 18.90 8.87 6.56
N LEU A 436 19.42 7.96 7.40
CA LEU A 436 18.67 7.38 8.51
C LEU A 436 18.07 8.43 9.45
N ARG A 437 18.85 9.48 9.79
CA ARG A 437 18.34 10.60 10.60
C ARG A 437 17.22 11.36 9.90
N SER A 438 17.38 11.67 8.62
CA SER A 438 16.34 12.35 7.83
C SER A 438 15.06 11.51 7.76
N LEU A 439 15.20 10.22 7.50
CA LEU A 439 14.09 9.27 7.47
C LEU A 439 13.40 9.17 8.82
N SER A 440 14.14 9.14 9.93
CA SER A 440 13.59 9.15 11.30
C SER A 440 12.72 10.38 11.56
N THR A 441 13.25 11.58 11.26
CA THR A 441 12.51 12.84 11.45
C THR A 441 11.26 12.89 10.60
N ASN A 442 11.35 12.47 9.34
CA ASN A 442 10.20 12.44 8.43
C ASN A 442 9.14 11.41 8.85
N SER A 443 9.56 10.29 9.43
CA SER A 443 8.68 9.15 9.71
C SER A 443 8.01 9.20 11.07
N SER A 444 8.72 9.65 12.10
CA SER A 444 8.21 9.72 13.49
C SER A 444 7.87 11.13 13.95
N GLY A 445 8.29 12.16 13.19
CA GLY A 445 8.20 13.56 13.61
C GLY A 445 9.20 13.96 14.71
N GLY A 446 10.08 13.04 15.13
CA GLY A 446 11.13 13.28 16.12
C GLY A 446 12.52 12.84 15.62
N ASP A 447 13.55 13.33 16.28
CA ASP A 447 14.93 12.97 15.98
C ASP A 447 15.23 11.49 16.28
N LEU A 448 16.21 10.94 15.57
CA LEU A 448 16.71 9.58 15.80
C LEU A 448 17.23 9.47 17.24
N LYS A 449 16.74 8.47 17.98
CA LYS A 449 17.19 8.20 19.34
C LYS A 449 18.30 7.17 19.34
N GLY A 450 19.35 7.44 20.11
CA GLY A 450 20.46 6.54 20.27
C GLY A 450 20.23 5.49 21.36
N LEU A 451 20.88 4.34 21.20
CA LEU A 451 20.96 3.25 22.16
C LEU A 451 22.41 2.84 22.32
N SER A 452 22.83 2.66 23.57
CA SER A 452 24.16 2.20 23.97
C SER A 452 24.09 0.82 24.62
N VAL A 453 25.21 0.11 24.65
CA VAL A 453 25.32 -1.19 25.33
C VAL A 453 24.81 -1.09 26.78
N GLY A 454 23.93 -2.01 27.16
CA GLY A 454 23.27 -2.07 28.46
C GLY A 454 21.92 -1.37 28.53
N ASP A 455 21.58 -0.53 27.54
CA ASP A 455 20.25 0.08 27.43
C ASP A 455 19.17 -1.00 27.21
N LYS A 456 17.98 -0.75 27.76
CA LYS A 456 16.89 -1.72 27.84
C LYS A 456 15.58 -1.13 27.32
N ILE A 457 14.94 -1.84 26.40
CA ILE A 457 13.60 -1.53 25.88
C ILE A 457 12.64 -2.64 26.33
N SER A 458 11.61 -2.26 27.08
CA SER A 458 10.57 -3.19 27.55
C SER A 458 9.34 -3.19 26.64
N VAL A 459 9.05 -4.35 26.06
CA VAL A 459 7.93 -4.60 25.15
C VAL A 459 7.01 -5.63 25.79
N GLY A 460 6.10 -5.16 26.65
CA GLY A 460 5.23 -6.03 27.44
C GLY A 460 6.06 -7.00 28.29
N LYS A 461 5.96 -8.29 28.00
CA LYS A 461 6.70 -9.37 28.67
C LYS A 461 8.09 -9.66 28.08
N PHE A 462 8.49 -8.93 27.04
CA PHE A 462 9.82 -9.01 26.46
C PHE A 462 10.70 -7.85 26.94
N LYS A 463 11.99 -8.15 27.10
CA LYS A 463 13.04 -7.18 27.39
C LYS A 463 14.10 -7.27 26.31
N CYS A 464 14.34 -6.17 25.61
CA CYS A 464 15.39 -6.07 24.59
C CYS A 464 16.55 -5.28 25.18
N GLU A 465 17.69 -5.94 25.40
CA GLU A 465 18.92 -5.33 25.91
C GLU A 465 19.92 -5.15 24.79
N VAL A 466 20.48 -3.95 24.66
CA VAL A 466 21.51 -3.66 23.66
C VAL A 466 22.82 -4.29 24.11
N VAL A 467 23.38 -5.15 23.26
CA VAL A 467 24.65 -5.86 23.53
C VAL A 467 25.77 -5.47 22.57
N TRP A 468 25.48 -4.75 21.49
CA TRP A 468 26.47 -4.24 20.53
C TRP A 468 25.84 -3.12 19.68
N PRO A 469 26.61 -2.16 19.11
CA PRO A 469 28.04 -1.92 19.27
C PRO A 469 28.39 -1.10 20.52
N SER A 470 29.58 -1.38 21.09
CA SER A 470 30.17 -0.54 22.15
C SER A 470 30.78 0.75 21.60
N LYS A 471 31.27 0.71 20.35
CA LYS A 471 31.82 1.84 19.61
C LYS A 471 31.78 1.54 18.11
N PHE A 472 31.60 2.58 17.28
CA PHE A 472 31.68 2.42 15.82
C PHE A 472 33.09 2.16 15.33
N THR A 473 33.20 1.25 14.37
CA THR A 473 34.43 0.82 13.69
C THR A 473 34.30 0.84 12.16
N ASP A 474 33.08 0.96 11.65
CA ASP A 474 32.69 0.89 10.24
C ASP A 474 31.66 1.98 9.90
N GLU A 475 31.73 3.12 10.60
CA GLU A 475 30.88 4.30 10.39
C GLU A 475 29.36 4.01 10.39
N GLY A 476 28.90 2.98 11.11
CA GLY A 476 27.50 2.55 11.14
C GLY A 476 27.11 1.51 10.08
N GLY A 477 28.08 0.88 9.42
CA GLY A 477 27.91 -0.26 8.54
C GLY A 477 27.74 -1.59 9.28
N ASN A 478 28.02 -2.70 8.58
CA ASN A 478 27.73 -4.06 9.06
C ASN A 478 28.39 -4.36 10.41
N SER A 479 29.65 -3.99 10.59
CA SER A 479 30.39 -4.25 11.84
C SER A 479 29.81 -3.52 13.05
N ASP A 480 29.05 -2.45 12.79
CA ASP A 480 28.41 -1.59 13.78
C ASP A 480 26.90 -1.89 13.93
N SER A 481 26.42 -3.01 13.37
CA SER A 481 25.04 -3.45 13.49
C SER A 481 24.57 -3.52 14.94
N LEU A 482 23.55 -2.74 15.28
CA LEU A 482 22.93 -2.80 16.61
C LEU A 482 22.40 -4.22 16.87
N SER A 483 22.92 -4.86 17.92
CA SER A 483 22.53 -6.21 18.29
C SER A 483 21.82 -6.22 19.64
N LEU A 484 20.77 -7.03 19.74
CA LEU A 484 19.87 -7.08 20.89
C LEU A 484 19.83 -8.50 21.44
N LEU A 485 19.96 -8.62 22.76
CA LEU A 485 19.58 -9.81 23.50
C LEU A 485 18.14 -9.62 24.00
N ILE A 486 17.24 -10.44 23.47
CA ILE A 486 15.82 -10.39 23.79
C ILE A 486 15.49 -11.56 24.71
N SER A 487 14.97 -11.27 25.89
CA SER A 487 14.45 -12.27 26.83
C SER A 487 12.95 -12.11 27.01
N SER A 488 12.24 -13.23 27.09
CA SER A 488 10.83 -13.26 27.53
C SER A 488 10.74 -13.74 28.96
N ASP A 489 9.88 -13.09 29.76
CA ASP A 489 9.45 -13.53 31.10
C ASP A 489 7.92 -13.54 31.11
N VAL A 490 7.34 -14.64 30.60
CA VAL A 490 5.90 -14.74 30.33
C VAL A 490 5.10 -14.94 31.59
N ASN A 491 5.68 -15.62 32.58
CA ASN A 491 5.04 -15.95 33.87
C ASN A 491 5.36 -14.94 34.99
N SER A 492 6.28 -13.99 34.76
CA SER A 492 6.72 -12.97 35.73
C SER A 492 7.39 -13.56 36.97
N ASP A 493 8.08 -14.70 36.84
CA ASP A 493 8.81 -15.36 37.91
C ASP A 493 10.30 -14.95 37.97
N GLY A 494 10.74 -14.11 37.04
CA GLY A 494 12.11 -13.59 36.95
C GLY A 494 13.08 -14.48 36.17
N ASN A 495 12.65 -15.65 35.68
CA ASN A 495 13.42 -16.48 34.76
C ASN A 495 12.98 -16.23 33.33
N SER A 496 13.89 -16.42 32.38
CA SER A 496 13.54 -16.30 30.97
C SER A 496 13.14 -17.65 30.37
N GLU A 497 11.96 -17.72 29.76
CA GLU A 497 11.53 -18.94 29.05
C GLU A 497 12.08 -19.06 27.62
N MET A 498 12.61 -17.94 27.08
CA MET A 498 13.22 -17.90 25.75
C MET A 498 14.16 -16.71 25.64
N THR A 499 15.36 -16.96 25.13
CA THR A 499 16.35 -15.94 24.77
C THR A 499 16.65 -15.96 23.26
N LEU A 500 16.58 -14.78 22.64
CA LEU A 500 16.87 -14.55 21.22
C LEU A 500 17.99 -13.52 21.08
N LEU A 501 19.02 -13.85 20.32
CA LEU A 501 20.03 -12.89 19.90
C LEU A 501 19.77 -12.42 18.47
N THR A 502 19.58 -11.11 18.29
CA THR A 502 19.57 -10.48 16.96
C THR A 502 20.92 -9.86 16.68
N THR A 503 21.57 -10.26 15.59
CA THR A 503 22.93 -9.78 15.27
C THR A 503 22.98 -8.72 14.18
N GLY A 504 21.84 -8.35 13.58
CA GLY A 504 21.83 -7.62 12.31
C GLY A 504 22.80 -8.29 11.33
N ASP A 505 23.62 -7.49 10.67
CA ASP A 505 24.62 -7.97 9.71
C ASP A 505 26.05 -7.94 10.28
N ALA A 506 26.15 -8.02 11.62
CA ALA A 506 27.42 -8.06 12.34
C ALA A 506 28.39 -9.09 11.76
N GLU A 507 29.63 -8.64 11.56
CA GLU A 507 30.71 -9.50 11.09
C GLU A 507 31.27 -10.38 12.22
N SER A 508 32.05 -11.40 11.85
CA SER A 508 32.64 -12.35 12.80
C SER A 508 33.40 -11.68 13.94
N GLU A 509 34.16 -10.62 13.68
CA GLU A 509 34.92 -9.92 14.72
C GLU A 509 33.98 -9.25 15.73
N SER A 510 32.92 -8.58 15.25
CA SER A 510 31.90 -7.96 16.09
C SER A 510 31.14 -8.98 16.93
N ILE A 511 30.77 -10.13 16.35
CA ILE A 511 30.09 -11.21 17.09
C ILE A 511 31.01 -11.79 18.19
N ASN A 512 32.30 -12.02 17.88
CA ASN A 512 33.28 -12.47 18.86
C ASN A 512 33.36 -11.51 20.06
N LYS A 513 33.54 -10.21 19.79
CA LYS A 513 33.63 -9.17 20.83
C LYS A 513 32.34 -9.07 21.64
N MET A 514 31.18 -9.09 20.98
CA MET A 514 29.87 -9.08 21.65
C MET A 514 29.73 -10.22 22.67
N ILE A 515 30.13 -11.43 22.30
CA ILE A 515 30.06 -12.61 23.18
C ILE A 515 31.08 -12.49 24.33
N SER A 516 32.32 -12.11 24.04
CA SER A 516 33.38 -12.07 25.05
C SER A 516 33.30 -10.87 26.00
N GLU A 517 32.93 -9.70 25.50
CA GLU A 517 32.94 -8.43 26.25
C GLU A 517 31.60 -8.15 26.92
N CYS A 518 30.48 -8.50 26.27
CA CYS A 518 29.13 -8.26 26.80
C CYS A 518 28.52 -9.49 27.48
N GLY A 519 29.26 -10.60 27.55
CA GLY A 519 28.88 -11.79 28.33
C GLY A 519 27.67 -12.53 27.79
N VAL A 520 27.37 -12.39 26.49
CA VAL A 520 26.24 -13.10 25.85
C VAL A 520 26.58 -14.59 25.78
N SER A 521 25.78 -15.43 26.43
CA SER A 521 25.94 -16.89 26.44
C SER A 521 24.58 -17.57 26.61
N GLN A 522 24.47 -18.83 26.21
CA GLN A 522 23.26 -19.67 26.35
C GLN A 522 21.98 -18.98 25.85
N ILE A 523 21.83 -18.97 24.53
CA ILE A 523 20.64 -18.46 23.84
C ILE A 523 19.82 -19.61 23.25
N ASP A 524 18.51 -19.45 23.12
CA ASP A 524 17.67 -20.46 22.47
C ASP A 524 17.60 -20.28 20.95
N VAL A 525 17.56 -19.01 20.51
CA VAL A 525 17.35 -18.64 19.12
C VAL A 525 18.41 -17.62 18.69
N LEU A 526 18.94 -17.81 17.50
CA LEU A 526 19.88 -16.89 16.87
C LEU A 526 19.30 -16.37 15.55
N LYS A 527 19.23 -15.05 15.35
CA LYS A 527 19.16 -14.49 14.00
C LYS A 527 20.54 -14.66 13.38
N VAL A 528 20.64 -15.47 12.33
CA VAL A 528 21.91 -15.70 11.63
C VAL A 528 22.34 -14.41 10.93
N ALA A 529 23.54 -13.95 11.22
CA ALA A 529 24.05 -12.69 10.70
C ALA A 529 24.08 -12.64 9.16
N HIS A 530 23.85 -11.45 8.61
CA HIS A 530 24.08 -11.14 7.19
C HIS A 530 23.42 -12.13 6.22
N HIS A 531 22.20 -12.54 6.56
CA HIS A 531 21.38 -13.47 5.77
C HIS A 531 22.07 -14.81 5.46
N GLY A 532 23.10 -15.19 6.23
CA GLY A 532 23.93 -16.36 5.99
C GLY A 532 24.89 -16.22 4.79
N SER A 533 25.33 -14.99 4.47
CA SER A 533 26.28 -14.68 3.39
C SER A 533 27.64 -15.35 3.53
N LYS A 534 28.06 -15.61 4.77
CA LYS A 534 29.27 -16.32 5.16
C LYS A 534 29.08 -16.90 6.57
N VAL A 535 29.83 -17.96 6.88
CA VAL A 535 29.99 -18.44 8.26
C VAL A 535 30.60 -17.30 9.09
N SER A 536 29.79 -16.72 9.99
CA SER A 536 30.19 -15.62 10.86
C SER A 536 30.61 -16.09 12.26
N LEU A 537 30.25 -17.32 12.63
CA LEU A 537 30.51 -17.95 13.91
C LEU A 537 31.65 -18.98 13.79
N ASP A 538 32.37 -19.22 14.87
CA ASP A 538 33.28 -20.37 14.99
C ASP A 538 32.74 -21.41 15.98
N ASP A 539 33.39 -22.58 16.03
CA ASP A 539 32.98 -23.69 16.90
C ASP A 539 32.91 -23.25 18.38
N LYS A 540 33.82 -22.38 18.85
CA LYS A 540 33.86 -21.92 20.26
C LYS A 540 32.71 -20.98 20.59
N LEU A 541 32.37 -20.08 19.69
CA LEU A 541 31.25 -19.16 19.86
C LEU A 541 29.92 -19.92 19.88
N LEU A 542 29.76 -20.91 19.01
CA LEU A 542 28.57 -21.77 19.01
C LEU A 542 28.46 -22.60 20.29
N ASP A 543 29.57 -23.15 20.80
CA ASP A 543 29.56 -23.86 22.08
C ASP A 543 29.13 -22.96 23.25
N SER A 544 29.55 -21.68 23.23
CA SER A 544 29.18 -20.69 24.25
C SER A 544 27.70 -20.28 24.16
N LEU A 545 27.23 -20.01 22.94
CA LEU A 545 25.86 -19.59 22.67
C LEU A 545 24.85 -20.73 22.77
N ASN A 546 25.21 -21.93 22.31
CA ASN A 546 24.39 -23.15 22.27
C ASN A 546 22.94 -22.96 21.73
N PRO A 547 22.71 -22.24 20.61
CA PRO A 547 21.39 -22.02 20.05
C PRO A 547 20.79 -23.31 19.47
N LYS A 548 19.49 -23.53 19.71
CA LYS A 548 18.75 -24.66 19.11
C LYS A 548 18.21 -24.32 17.73
N ILE A 549 17.94 -23.03 17.48
CA ILE A 549 17.32 -22.55 16.24
C ILE A 549 18.11 -21.38 15.68
N GLY A 550 18.47 -21.48 14.40
CA GLY A 550 19.00 -20.38 13.61
C GLY A 550 17.94 -19.88 12.63
N VAL A 551 17.53 -18.63 12.75
CA VAL A 551 16.60 -18.00 11.81
C VAL A 551 17.38 -17.19 10.78
N ILE A 552 17.14 -17.45 9.50
CA ILE A 552 17.77 -16.78 8.36
C ILE A 552 16.68 -16.00 7.62
N SER A 553 16.65 -14.68 7.78
CA SER A 553 15.80 -13.81 6.96
C SER A 553 16.45 -13.68 5.58
N VAL A 554 15.77 -14.12 4.53
CA VAL A 554 16.28 -14.16 3.16
C VAL A 554 15.13 -14.26 2.16
N GLY A 555 15.36 -13.74 0.95
CA GLY A 555 14.36 -13.74 -0.13
C GLY A 555 14.47 -14.93 -1.07
N VAL A 556 13.32 -15.42 -1.55
CA VAL A 556 13.21 -16.43 -2.61
C VAL A 556 13.97 -15.96 -3.84
N ASN A 557 14.89 -16.80 -4.34
CA ASN A 557 15.72 -16.51 -5.52
C ASN A 557 16.42 -15.14 -5.45
N ASN A 558 16.91 -14.76 -4.27
CA ASN A 558 17.66 -13.52 -4.09
C ASN A 558 18.93 -13.53 -4.99
N ARG A 559 19.34 -12.34 -5.42
CA ARG A 559 20.44 -12.17 -6.38
C ARG A 559 21.82 -12.42 -5.77
N TYR A 560 21.92 -12.47 -4.44
CA TYR A 560 23.16 -12.63 -3.70
C TYR A 560 23.57 -14.10 -3.53
N GLY A 561 22.63 -15.03 -3.77
CA GLY A 561 22.86 -16.46 -3.54
C GLY A 561 22.91 -16.81 -2.06
N HIS A 562 22.25 -16.02 -1.21
CA HIS A 562 22.15 -16.29 0.22
C HIS A 562 20.98 -17.24 0.54
N PRO A 563 21.04 -18.00 1.65
CA PRO A 563 22.25 -18.29 2.42
C PRO A 563 23.21 -19.16 1.61
N LYS A 564 24.51 -19.06 1.89
CA LYS A 564 25.50 -19.96 1.27
C LYS A 564 25.41 -21.37 1.86
N GLN A 565 25.68 -22.36 1.02
CA GLN A 565 25.69 -23.78 1.43
C GLN A 565 26.68 -24.03 2.58
N GLU A 566 27.86 -23.42 2.54
CA GLU A 566 28.86 -23.51 3.62
C GLU A 566 28.29 -23.06 4.98
N THR A 567 27.46 -22.01 4.99
CA THR A 567 26.79 -21.56 6.21
C THR A 567 25.80 -22.61 6.68
N LEU A 568 24.93 -23.13 5.80
CA LEU A 568 23.95 -24.15 6.16
C LEU A 568 24.60 -25.43 6.70
N ASP A 569 25.67 -25.88 6.04
CA ASP A 569 26.43 -27.07 6.46
C ASP A 569 27.06 -26.86 7.84
N PHE A 570 27.58 -25.66 8.10
CA PHE A 570 28.14 -25.29 9.39
C PHE A 570 27.08 -25.28 10.50
N LEU A 571 25.89 -24.72 10.26
CA LEU A 571 24.80 -24.73 11.24
C LEU A 571 24.30 -26.17 11.49
N ALA A 572 24.21 -27.00 10.45
CA ALA A 572 23.79 -28.39 10.55
C ALA A 572 24.80 -29.26 11.30
N LYS A 573 26.12 -29.01 11.14
CA LYS A 573 27.19 -29.69 11.88
C LYS A 573 27.04 -29.56 13.40
N HIS A 574 26.44 -28.46 13.85
CA HIS A 574 26.23 -28.12 15.26
C HIS A 574 24.80 -28.41 15.76
N ASP A 575 24.07 -29.28 15.05
CA ASP A 575 22.68 -29.68 15.38
C ASP A 575 21.70 -28.49 15.50
N MET A 576 22.02 -27.33 14.93
CA MET A 576 21.17 -26.15 14.97
C MET A 576 20.13 -26.21 13.85
N LYS A 577 18.85 -26.19 14.20
CA LYS A 577 17.76 -26.18 13.22
C LYS A 577 17.70 -24.84 12.50
N SER A 578 18.00 -24.85 11.21
CA SER A 578 17.91 -23.66 10.35
C SER A 578 16.48 -23.46 9.85
N LEU A 579 15.90 -22.28 10.11
CA LEU A 579 14.60 -21.86 9.59
C LEU A 579 14.79 -20.64 8.69
N ARG A 580 14.26 -20.69 7.47
CA ARG A 580 14.49 -19.67 6.44
C ARG A 580 13.19 -19.05 5.95
N THR A 581 13.13 -17.73 5.84
CA THR A 581 11.89 -17.04 5.41
C THR A 581 11.54 -17.26 3.95
N ASP A 582 12.49 -17.61 3.09
CA ASP A 582 12.23 -17.92 1.68
C ASP A 582 11.53 -19.28 1.50
N GLU A 583 11.78 -20.23 2.39
CA GLU A 583 11.14 -21.55 2.38
C GLU A 583 9.87 -21.59 3.24
N HIS A 584 9.89 -20.91 4.39
CA HIS A 584 8.88 -21.06 5.44
C HIS A 584 7.90 -19.87 5.54
N GLY A 585 8.08 -18.83 4.72
CA GLY A 585 7.39 -17.55 4.89
C GLY A 585 7.76 -16.88 6.21
N SER A 586 6.82 -16.17 6.84
CA SER A 586 7.09 -15.56 8.14
C SER A 586 7.24 -16.63 9.24
N ILE A 587 8.26 -16.51 10.07
CA ILE A 587 8.55 -17.46 11.17
C ILE A 587 8.14 -16.79 12.48
N THR A 588 7.24 -17.42 13.23
CA THR A 588 6.69 -16.89 14.48
C THR A 588 7.15 -17.73 15.67
N ILE A 589 7.74 -17.07 16.65
CA ILE A 589 8.20 -17.64 17.92
C ILE A 589 7.27 -17.14 19.02
N THR A 590 6.63 -18.07 19.72
CA THR A 590 5.67 -17.77 20.78
C THR A 590 6.15 -18.41 22.07
N PRO A 591 6.60 -17.61 23.07
CA PRO A 591 6.95 -18.13 24.37
C PRO A 591 5.70 -18.54 25.15
N ASN A 592 5.84 -19.60 25.92
CA ASN A 592 4.83 -20.19 26.80
C ASN A 592 5.44 -20.27 28.22
N ALA A 593 4.64 -20.59 29.23
CA ALA A 593 5.07 -20.59 30.64
C ALA A 593 6.23 -21.54 31.03
N SER A 594 6.72 -22.38 30.10
CA SER A 594 7.80 -23.35 30.35
C SER A 594 8.77 -23.54 29.18
N SER A 595 8.50 -22.96 28.01
CA SER A 595 9.26 -23.16 26.77
C SER A 595 8.79 -22.16 25.71
N PHE A 596 9.16 -22.34 24.45
CA PHE A 596 8.60 -21.60 23.32
C PHE A 596 8.21 -22.56 22.19
N SER A 597 7.31 -22.09 21.32
CA SER A 597 6.87 -22.79 20.12
C SER A 597 7.22 -22.00 18.88
N VAL A 598 7.42 -22.69 17.75
CA VAL A 598 7.72 -22.06 16.47
C VAL A 598 6.70 -22.50 15.42
N THR A 599 6.15 -21.53 14.69
CA THR A 599 5.19 -21.73 13.60
C THR A 599 5.63 -20.99 12.35
N THR A 600 5.25 -21.49 11.18
CA THR A 600 5.63 -20.97 9.86
C THR A 600 4.39 -20.72 8.99
N GLU A 601 4.49 -19.88 7.95
CA GLU A 601 3.35 -19.54 7.06
C GLU A 601 3.27 -20.39 5.78
N SER A 602 4.25 -21.25 5.53
CA SER A 602 4.32 -22.17 4.38
C SER A 602 3.39 -23.37 4.46
#